data_AF-A0A943MJ44-F1
#
_entry.id   AF-A0A943MJ44-F1
#
_cell.length_a   1.000
_cell.length_b   1.000
_cell.length_c   1.000
_cell.angle_alpha   90.00
_cell.angle_beta   90.00
_cell.angle_gamma   90.00
#
_symmetry.space_group_name_H-M   'P 1'
#
loop_
_entity.id
_entity.type
_entity.pdbx_description
1 polymer ?
#
loop_
_entity_poly.entity_id
_entity_poly.type
_entity_poly.pdbx_seq_one_letter_code
_entity_poly.pdbx_strand_id
1 'polypeptide(L)'
;MTLRILSGSENQEPEGILDDFARERGVNIEMEYQGSLDIMRTLQGETVDYDAVWPASSLWLTAGDTQYRVKHAQSISITPVVFGIRQGLAEELGFVG
;
A
#
# COMPACT_ATOMS: atom_id res chain seq x y z
N MET A 1 -16.58 -6.09 -15.18
CA MET A 1 -15.14 -5.83 -15.31
C MET A 1 -14.57 -5.84 -13.91
N THR A 2 -13.51 -6.59 -13.67
CA THR A 2 -12.84 -6.67 -12.37
C THR A 2 -11.53 -5.91 -12.48
N LEU A 3 -11.25 -5.07 -11.50
CA LEU A 3 -9.96 -4.42 -11.30
C LEU A 3 -9.19 -5.19 -10.23
N ARG A 4 -8.08 -5.84 -10.60
CA ARG A 4 -7.22 -6.59 -9.68
C ARG A 4 -6.08 -5.72 -9.20
N ILE A 5 -6.03 -5.47 -7.90
CA ILE A 5 -5.04 -4.59 -7.26
C ILE A 5 -4.18 -5.40 -6.31
N LEU A 6 -2.87 -5.35 -6.52
CA LEU A 6 -1.89 -5.90 -5.58
C LEU A 6 -1.42 -4.79 -4.63
N SER A 7 -1.71 -4.91 -3.33
CA SER A 7 -1.44 -3.87 -2.33
C SER A 7 -0.58 -4.36 -1.17
N GLY A 8 0.13 -3.42 -0.54
CA GLY A 8 0.84 -3.66 0.71
C GLY A 8 -0.14 -4.01 1.81
N SER A 9 0.14 -5.04 2.63
CA SER A 9 -0.69 -5.39 3.81
C SER A 9 -0.93 -4.21 4.77
N GLU A 10 -0.02 -3.23 4.78
CA GLU A 10 -0.13 -2.00 5.54
C GLU A 10 -1.27 -1.08 5.06
N ASN A 11 -1.77 -1.28 3.83
CA ASN A 11 -2.86 -0.52 3.23
C ASN A 11 -4.22 -1.22 3.39
N GLN A 12 -4.33 -2.19 4.31
CA GLN A 12 -5.59 -2.92 4.52
C GLN A 12 -6.65 -2.10 5.28
N GLU A 13 -6.25 -1.19 6.16
CA GLU A 13 -7.18 -0.33 6.91
C GLU A 13 -8.26 0.38 6.04
N PRO A 14 -7.92 0.98 4.88
CA PRO A 14 -8.90 1.67 4.04
C PRO A 14 -9.80 0.78 3.16
N GLU A 15 -9.83 -0.55 3.33
CA GLU A 15 -10.68 -1.47 2.53
C GLU A 15 -12.14 -1.01 2.42
N GLY A 16 -12.73 -0.55 3.53
CA GLY A 16 -14.14 -0.13 3.55
C GLY A 16 -14.48 0.99 2.57
N ILE A 17 -13.52 1.90 2.30
CA ILE A 17 -13.73 3.00 1.33
C ILE A 17 -13.77 2.45 -0.10
N LEU A 18 -12.97 1.43 -0.41
CA LEU A 18 -12.94 0.79 -1.72
C LEU A 18 -14.22 -0.01 -1.98
N ASP A 19 -14.74 -0.70 -0.96
CA ASP A 19 -16.00 -1.44 -1.04
C ASP A 19 -17.20 -0.52 -1.32
N ASP A 20 -17.25 0.61 -0.62
CA ASP A 20 -18.27 1.63 -0.83
C ASP A 20 -18.21 2.21 -2.26
N PHE A 21 -17.00 2.55 -2.71
CA PHE A 21 -16.78 3.02 -4.07
C PHE A 21 -17.17 1.97 -5.13
N ALA A 22 -16.79 0.71 -4.93
CA ALA A 22 -17.10 -0.40 -5.83
C ALA A 22 -18.61 -0.57 -6.01
N ARG A 23 -19.35 -0.54 -4.89
CA ARG A 23 -20.80 -0.63 -4.85
C ARG A 23 -21.48 0.55 -5.54
N GLU A 24 -21.05 1.78 -5.25
CA GLU A 24 -21.61 3.00 -5.84
C GLU A 24 -21.39 3.09 -7.35
N ARG A 25 -20.24 2.63 -7.83
CA ARG A 25 -19.84 2.74 -9.24
C ARG A 25 -20.16 1.49 -10.07
N GLY A 26 -20.61 0.41 -9.44
CA GLY A 26 -20.91 -0.86 -10.12
C GLY A 26 -19.68 -1.51 -10.73
N VAL A 27 -18.52 -1.34 -10.10
CA VAL A 27 -17.24 -1.96 -10.49
C VAL A 27 -16.87 -3.04 -9.49
N ASN A 28 -16.18 -4.09 -9.94
CA ASN A 28 -15.64 -5.10 -9.03
C ASN A 28 -14.17 -4.80 -8.77
N ILE A 29 -13.77 -4.72 -7.50
CA ILE A 29 -12.38 -4.50 -7.09
C ILE A 29 -11.95 -5.75 -6.31
N GLU A 30 -10.91 -6.41 -6.80
CA GLU A 30 -10.29 -7.55 -6.13
C GLU A 30 -8.93 -7.12 -5.58
N MET A 31 -8.84 -7.05 -4.25
CA MET A 31 -7.61 -6.72 -3.54
C MET A 31 -6.85 -8.00 -3.18
N GLU A 32 -5.57 -8.07 -3.52
CA GLU A 32 -4.62 -9.03 -2.96
C GLU A 32 -3.58 -8.30 -2.13
N TYR A 33 -3.31 -8.81 -0.92
CA TYR A 33 -2.38 -8.18 0.02
C TYR A 33 -1.10 -8.99 0.17
N GLN A 34 0.04 -8.32 0.03
CA GLN A 34 1.37 -8.89 0.19
C GLN A 34 2.30 -7.91 0.91
N GLY A 35 3.45 -8.38 1.39
CA GLY A 35 4.49 -7.48 1.87
C GLY A 35 5.06 -6.66 0.72
N SER A 36 5.45 -5.40 0.97
CA SER A 36 5.93 -4.52 -0.10
C SER A 36 7.16 -5.05 -0.86
N LEU A 37 7.99 -5.88 -0.22
CA LEU A 37 9.11 -6.59 -0.88
C LEU A 37 8.62 -7.64 -1.88
N ASP A 38 7.54 -8.35 -1.56
CA ASP A 38 6.98 -9.38 -2.44
C ASP A 38 6.27 -8.73 -3.64
N ILE A 39 5.65 -7.56 -3.45
CA ILE A 39 5.13 -6.74 -4.57
C ILE A 39 6.25 -6.36 -5.54
N MET A 40 7.41 -5.93 -5.01
CA MET A 40 8.59 -5.64 -5.84
C MET A 40 9.03 -6.88 -6.63
N ARG A 41 9.06 -8.07 -6.01
CA ARG A 41 9.42 -9.33 -6.69
C ARG A 41 8.39 -9.71 -7.77
N THR A 42 7.11 -9.52 -7.51
CA THR A 42 6.05 -9.70 -8.50
C THR A 42 6.28 -8.80 -9.71
N LEU A 43 6.59 -7.51 -9.49
CA LEU A 43 6.90 -6.57 -10.57
C LEU A 43 8.15 -6.94 -11.38
N GLN A 44 9.09 -7.69 -10.81
CA GLN A 44 10.28 -8.20 -11.51
C GLN A 44 10.01 -9.48 -12.32
N GLY A 45 8.90 -10.18 -12.08
CA GLY A 45 8.53 -11.40 -12.79
C GLY A 45 8.33 -11.17 -14.29
N GLU A 46 8.34 -12.22 -15.11
CA GLU A 46 8.13 -12.10 -16.57
C GLU A 46 6.70 -11.67 -16.95
N THR A 47 5.74 -11.93 -16.07
CA THR A 47 4.34 -11.52 -16.20
C THR A 47 3.85 -10.95 -14.88
N VAL A 48 2.94 -9.98 -14.95
CA VAL A 48 2.25 -9.38 -13.80
C VAL A 48 0.77 -9.43 -14.12
N ASP A 49 0.03 -10.26 -13.38
CA ASP A 49 -1.39 -10.52 -13.60
C ASP A 49 -2.26 -9.62 -12.69
N TYR A 50 -1.95 -8.31 -12.71
CA TYR A 50 -2.64 -7.27 -11.94
C TYR A 50 -2.77 -6.01 -12.77
N ASP A 51 -3.88 -5.29 -12.58
CA ASP A 51 -4.17 -4.04 -13.27
C ASP A 51 -3.50 -2.84 -12.58
N ALA A 52 -3.33 -2.92 -11.25
CA ALA A 52 -2.71 -1.87 -10.45
C ALA A 52 -1.89 -2.45 -9.29
N VAL A 53 -0.89 -1.67 -8.84
CA VAL A 53 -0.08 -1.96 -7.66
C VAL A 53 -0.11 -0.78 -6.69
N TRP A 54 -0.21 -1.07 -5.39
CA TRP A 54 -0.22 -0.05 -4.33
C TRP A 54 0.67 -0.50 -3.17
N PRO A 55 2.01 -0.38 -3.31
CA PRO A 55 2.93 -0.70 -2.22
C PRO A 55 2.91 0.38 -1.13
N ALA A 56 3.40 0.04 0.07
CA ALA A 56 3.52 0.99 1.19
C ALA A 56 4.57 2.10 0.93
N SER A 57 5.42 1.94 -0.10
CA SER A 57 6.40 2.95 -0.52
C SER A 57 6.64 2.89 -2.02
N SER A 58 6.74 4.06 -2.65
CA SER A 58 7.07 4.20 -4.08
C SER A 58 8.47 3.67 -4.42
N LEU A 59 9.36 3.51 -3.43
CA LEU A 59 10.68 2.91 -3.60
C LEU A 59 10.59 1.52 -4.26
N TRP A 60 9.57 0.74 -3.88
CA TRP A 60 9.38 -0.62 -4.40
C TRP A 60 8.97 -0.64 -5.87
N LEU A 61 8.29 0.40 -6.34
CA LEU A 61 8.03 0.57 -7.78
C LEU A 61 9.33 0.83 -8.52
N THR A 62 10.15 1.77 -8.01
CA THR A 62 11.44 2.11 -8.64
C THR A 62 12.42 0.94 -8.66
N ALA A 63 12.45 0.11 -7.60
CA ALA A 63 13.34 -1.04 -7.52
C ALA A 63 12.81 -2.29 -8.28
N GLY A 64 11.49 -2.44 -8.36
CA GLY A 64 10.83 -3.64 -8.89
C GLY A 64 10.46 -3.56 -10.36
N ASP A 65 10.06 -2.39 -10.86
CA ASP A 65 9.54 -2.24 -12.22
C ASP A 65 10.65 -2.09 -13.28
N THR A 66 11.51 -3.10 -13.39
CA THR A 66 12.65 -3.12 -14.33
C THR A 66 12.24 -3.19 -15.79
N GLN A 67 11.00 -3.61 -16.06
CA GLN A 67 10.42 -3.68 -17.40
C GLN A 67 9.56 -2.45 -17.76
N TYR A 68 9.54 -1.42 -16.90
CA TYR A 68 8.80 -0.16 -17.10
C TYR A 68 7.32 -0.39 -17.42
N ARG A 69 6.67 -1.32 -16.72
CA ARG A 69 5.24 -1.65 -16.88
C ARG A 69 4.35 -0.58 -16.30
N VAL A 70 4.76 0.04 -15.19
CA VAL A 70 4.01 1.11 -14.54
C VAL A 70 4.09 2.36 -15.41
N LYS A 71 2.95 2.75 -15.99
CA LYS A 71 2.85 3.95 -16.84
C LYS A 71 2.37 5.19 -16.09
N HIS A 72 1.62 4.98 -15.02
CA HIS A 72 1.03 6.03 -14.20
C HIS A 72 1.30 5.71 -12.73
N ALA A 73 1.94 6.64 -12.02
CA ALA A 73 2.23 6.52 -10.61
C ALA A 73 1.85 7.84 -9.91
N GLN A 74 1.09 7.74 -8.82
CA GLN A 74 0.69 8.87 -8.00
C GLN A 74 0.75 8.50 -6.53
N SER A 75 1.30 9.37 -5.70
CA SER A 75 1.22 9.22 -4.25
C SER A 75 -0.18 9.61 -3.76
N ILE A 76 -0.82 8.71 -3.01
CA ILE A 76 -2.18 8.91 -2.48
C ILE A 76 -2.25 8.96 -0.96
N SER A 77 -1.17 8.60 -0.27
CA SER A 77 -1.09 8.59 1.19
C SER A 77 0.35 8.84 1.66
N ILE A 78 0.48 9.37 2.88
CA ILE A 78 1.75 9.55 3.58
C ILE A 78 1.54 9.04 5.01
N THR A 79 2.42 8.12 5.44
CA THR A 79 2.43 7.60 6.81
C THR A 79 3.68 8.10 7.53
N PRO A 80 3.58 9.14 8.38
CA PRO A 80 4.74 9.67 9.08
C PRO A 80 5.23 8.65 10.12
N VAL A 81 6.55 8.47 10.20
CA VAL A 81 7.17 7.70 11.28
C VAL A 81 7.31 8.60 12.49
N VAL A 82 6.70 8.19 13.61
CA VAL A 82 6.70 8.94 14.87
C VAL A 82 7.26 8.09 16.01
N PHE A 83 7.87 8.75 16.99
CA PHE A 83 8.31 8.10 18.21
C PHE A 83 7.12 7.89 19.16
N GLY A 84 6.65 6.65 19.26
CA GLY A 84 5.59 6.25 20.18
C GLY A 84 6.15 5.76 21.51
N ILE A 85 5.73 6.39 22.61
CA ILE A 85 6.11 6.03 23.97
C ILE A 85 4.85 5.87 24.84
N ARG A 86 4.83 4.86 25.71
CA ARG A 86 3.73 4.70 26.68
C ARG A 86 3.75 5.86 27.67
N GLN A 87 2.58 6.41 27.98
CA GLN A 87 2.45 7.57 28.86
C GLN A 87 3.23 7.44 30.18
N GLY A 88 3.10 6.32 30.90
CA GLY A 88 3.82 6.14 32.17
C GLY A 88 5.35 6.17 32.02
N LEU A 89 5.89 5.69 30.90
CA LEU A 89 7.32 5.78 30.61
C LEU A 89 7.71 7.22 30.21
N ALA A 90 6.84 7.94 29.51
CA ALA A 90 7.09 9.35 29.19
C ALA A 90 7.11 10.22 30.45
N GLU A 91 6.24 9.93 31.42
CA GLU A 91 6.23 10.54 32.76
C GLU A 91 7.52 10.25 33.52
N GLU A 92 7.94 8.98 33.60
CA GLU A 92 9.18 8.58 34.28
C GLU A 92 10.42 9.25 33.68
N LEU A 93 10.48 9.35 32.35
CA LEU A 93 11.60 9.94 31.62
C LEU A 93 11.56 11.48 31.55
N GLY A 94 10.54 12.13 32.12
CA GLY A 94 10.38 13.59 32.09
C GLY A 94 10.11 14.14 30.68
N PHE A 95 9.54 13.33 29.79
CA PHE A 95 9.17 13.71 28.42
C PHE A 95 7.78 14.35 28.33
N VAL A 96 7.06 14.44 29.45
CA VAL A 96 5.80 15.18 29.57
C VAL A 96 6.09 16.53 30.25
N GLY A 97 5.84 17.63 29.54
CA GLY A 97 6.10 19.00 29.99
C GLY A 97 5.41 20.02 29.11
#